data_AF-A0A2N5B6C7-F1
#
_entry.id   AF-A0A2N5B6C7-F1
#
_cell.length_a   1.000
_cell.length_b   1.000
_cell.length_c   1.000
_cell.angle_alpha   90.00
_cell.angle_beta   90.00
_cell.angle_gamma   90.00
#
_symmetry.space_group_name_H-M   'P 1'
#
loop_
_entity.id
_entity.type
_entity.pdbx_description
1 polymer ?
#
loop_
_entity_poly.entity_id
_entity_poly.type
_entity_poly.pdbx_seq_one_letter_code
_entity_poly.pdbx_strand_id
1 'polypeptide(L)'
;MKANIKTQLIPMIDTVVIAAAKLLWKVMKVFDPRPIQEHYAARMPASSVAISKCFSLNASDSELNIARIANMHIGSSTGRGRKGLVGRKGLIKIFNAENGKFLMIRAQGVPTRPGEKQIPRDGISLNYDAKKALGIPKNQEVDLQLHIGPANVGDQEFYHMYQDPDQSSRTARALGWYLAIGGFVYGVLQLALGCVEAFIAVMF
;
A
#
# COMPACT_ATOMS: atom_id res chain seq x y z
N MET A 1 -5.06 -10.78 57.02
CA MET A 1 -6.03 -11.14 55.95
C MET A 1 -5.81 -10.41 54.62
N LYS A 2 -5.69 -9.07 54.56
CA LYS A 2 -5.51 -8.31 53.30
C LYS A 2 -4.24 -8.66 52.48
N ALA A 3 -3.15 -9.04 53.12
CA ALA A 3 -1.90 -9.40 52.42
C ALA A 3 -1.97 -10.73 51.64
N ASN A 4 -2.75 -11.70 52.13
CA ASN A 4 -2.90 -13.04 51.55
C ASN A 4 -3.77 -13.03 50.28
N ILE A 5 -4.77 -12.15 50.26
CA ILE A 5 -5.65 -11.96 49.10
C ILE A 5 -4.87 -11.29 47.94
N LYS A 6 -4.01 -10.30 48.24
CA LYS A 6 -3.14 -9.67 47.24
C LYS A 6 -2.14 -10.66 46.61
N THR A 7 -1.55 -11.55 47.40
CA THR A 7 -0.57 -12.55 46.92
C THR A 7 -1.20 -13.65 46.09
N GLN A 8 -2.50 -13.95 46.28
CA GLN A 8 -3.24 -14.89 45.44
C GLN A 8 -3.86 -14.24 44.18
N LEU A 9 -4.21 -12.96 44.24
CA LEU A 9 -4.79 -12.23 43.11
C LEU A 9 -3.76 -11.84 42.04
N ILE A 10 -2.53 -11.45 42.43
CA ILE A 10 -1.50 -11.02 41.48
C ILE A 10 -1.16 -12.11 40.45
N PRO A 11 -0.89 -13.38 40.83
CA PRO A 11 -0.64 -14.46 39.86
C PRO A 11 -1.84 -14.76 38.96
N MET A 12 -3.06 -14.61 39.49
CA MET A 12 -4.29 -14.82 38.72
C MET A 12 -4.46 -13.73 37.65
N ILE A 13 -4.20 -12.46 38.03
CA ILE A 13 -4.18 -11.32 37.11
C ILE A 13 -3.08 -11.48 36.06
N ASP A 14 -1.86 -11.87 36.45
CA ASP A 14 -0.76 -12.09 35.52
C ASP A 14 -1.10 -13.20 34.50
N THR A 15 -1.77 -14.26 34.94
CA THR A 15 -2.21 -15.35 34.06
C THR A 15 -3.22 -14.86 33.02
N VAL A 16 -4.17 -14.01 33.42
CA VAL A 16 -5.16 -13.40 32.52
C VAL A 16 -4.49 -12.44 31.54
N VAL A 17 -3.57 -11.60 32.01
CA VAL A 17 -2.82 -10.65 31.16
C VAL A 17 -1.97 -11.40 30.14
N ILE A 18 -1.25 -12.44 30.56
CA ILE A 18 -0.44 -13.28 29.66
C ILE A 18 -1.33 -14.00 28.65
N ALA A 19 -2.49 -14.51 29.06
CA ALA A 19 -3.44 -15.15 28.16
C ALA A 19 -3.99 -14.16 27.11
N ALA A 20 -4.34 -12.95 27.53
CA ALA A 20 -4.78 -11.88 26.64
C ALA A 20 -3.67 -11.44 25.67
N ALA A 21 -2.43 -11.29 26.14
CA ALA A 21 -1.29 -10.97 25.30
C ALA A 21 -0.98 -12.09 24.28
N LYS A 22 -1.09 -13.37 24.69
CA LYS A 22 -0.95 -14.52 23.79
C LYS A 22 -2.07 -14.57 22.75
N LEU A 23 -3.31 -14.24 23.13
CA LEU A 23 -4.44 -14.17 22.22
C LEU A 23 -4.23 -13.04 21.20
N LEU A 24 -3.88 -11.84 21.66
CA LEU A 24 -3.55 -10.70 20.80
C LEU A 24 -2.43 -11.06 19.82
N TRP A 25 -1.35 -11.67 20.29
CA TRP A 25 -0.24 -12.10 19.45
C TRP A 25 -0.68 -13.15 18.41
N LYS A 26 -1.54 -14.09 18.77
CA LYS A 26 -2.11 -15.05 17.82
C LYS A 26 -2.97 -14.34 16.77
N VAL A 27 -3.83 -13.40 17.17
CA VAL A 27 -4.66 -12.61 16.25
C VAL A 27 -3.76 -11.82 15.29
N MET A 28 -2.71 -11.16 15.79
CA MET A 28 -1.75 -10.42 14.97
C MET A 28 -0.97 -11.30 13.99
N LYS A 29 -0.67 -12.56 14.36
CA LYS A 29 0.02 -13.51 13.47
C LYS A 29 -0.90 -14.15 12.44
N VAL A 30 -2.17 -14.36 12.77
CA VAL A 30 -3.14 -15.02 11.89
C VAL A 30 -3.77 -14.02 10.93
N PHE A 31 -3.97 -12.79 11.37
CA PHE A 31 -4.55 -11.72 10.55
C PHE A 31 -3.46 -11.01 9.75
N ASP A 32 -3.18 -11.50 8.55
CA ASP A 32 -2.45 -10.74 7.54
C ASP A 32 -3.44 -9.81 6.82
N PRO A 33 -3.34 -8.47 6.95
CA PRO A 33 -4.23 -7.55 6.24
C PRO A 33 -3.96 -7.51 4.73
N ARG A 34 -2.83 -8.07 4.26
CA ARG A 34 -2.38 -7.96 2.87
C ARG A 34 -3.38 -8.47 1.84
N PRO A 35 -3.99 -9.67 1.95
CA PRO A 35 -4.88 -10.17 0.91
C PRO A 35 -6.11 -9.27 0.71
N ILE A 36 -6.65 -8.72 1.81
CA ILE A 36 -7.79 -7.81 1.78
C ILE A 36 -7.36 -6.48 1.12
N GLN A 37 -6.24 -5.90 1.56
CA GLN A 37 -5.76 -4.64 1.01
C GLN A 37 -5.36 -4.78 -0.47
N GLU A 38 -4.76 -5.91 -0.84
CA GLU A 38 -4.41 -6.23 -2.23
C GLU A 38 -5.66 -6.40 -3.09
N HIS A 39 -6.73 -7.02 -2.57
CA HIS A 39 -8.01 -7.11 -3.29
C HIS A 39 -8.61 -5.73 -3.61
N TYR A 40 -8.57 -4.78 -2.67
CA TYR A 40 -9.03 -3.42 -2.93
C TYR A 40 -8.06 -2.63 -3.82
N ALA A 41 -6.76 -2.82 -3.62
CA ALA A 41 -5.70 -2.21 -4.43
C ALA A 41 -5.62 -2.80 -5.85
N ALA A 42 -6.19 -3.97 -6.13
CA ALA A 42 -6.21 -4.56 -7.47
C ALA A 42 -7.23 -3.91 -8.42
N ARG A 43 -8.09 -3.04 -7.92
CA ARG A 43 -9.12 -2.39 -8.75
C ARG A 43 -8.50 -1.40 -9.74
N MET A 44 -9.05 -1.30 -10.94
CA MET A 44 -8.61 -0.34 -11.94
C MET A 44 -8.67 1.11 -11.40
N PRO A 45 -7.75 2.02 -11.78
CA PRO A 45 -7.81 3.41 -11.35
C PRO A 45 -9.10 4.08 -11.84
N ALA A 46 -9.74 4.87 -10.95
CA ALA A 46 -11.03 5.51 -11.24
C ALA A 46 -10.97 6.51 -12.41
N SER A 47 -9.84 7.22 -12.56
CA SER A 47 -9.52 8.01 -13.73
C SER A 47 -8.27 7.43 -14.34
N SER A 48 -8.37 6.91 -15.56
CA SER A 48 -7.24 6.25 -16.22
C SER A 48 -7.10 6.61 -17.69
N VAL A 49 -5.86 6.48 -18.17
CA VAL A 49 -5.50 6.57 -19.57
C VAL A 49 -5.03 5.18 -20.01
N ALA A 50 -5.54 4.72 -21.16
CA ALA A 50 -5.08 3.49 -21.78
C ALA A 50 -3.70 3.70 -22.42
N ILE A 51 -2.81 2.74 -22.20
CA ILE A 51 -1.43 2.73 -22.68
C ILE A 51 -1.21 1.40 -23.39
N SER A 52 -0.84 1.49 -24.67
CA SER A 52 -0.63 0.34 -25.54
C SER A 52 0.83 0.01 -25.76
N LYS A 53 1.75 0.92 -25.40
CA LYS A 53 3.19 0.77 -25.66
C LYS A 53 4.00 0.82 -24.38
N CYS A 54 4.90 -0.15 -24.19
CA CYS A 54 5.82 -0.19 -23.06
C CYS A 54 7.27 -0.30 -23.52
N PHE A 55 8.02 0.77 -23.31
CA PHE A 55 9.45 0.83 -23.59
C PHE A 55 10.27 0.46 -22.35
N SER A 56 11.52 0.07 -22.56
CA SER A 56 12.46 -0.11 -21.46
C SER A 56 13.02 1.25 -21.02
N LEU A 57 13.24 1.44 -19.72
CA LEU A 57 13.94 2.62 -19.20
C LEU A 57 15.41 2.63 -19.66
N ASN A 58 15.96 3.84 -19.85
CA ASN A 58 17.38 4.04 -20.09
C ASN A 58 18.21 3.50 -18.92
N ALA A 59 19.44 3.05 -19.18
CA ALA A 59 20.31 2.45 -18.18
C ALA A 59 20.60 3.35 -16.96
N SER A 60 20.58 4.67 -17.11
CA SER A 60 20.74 5.60 -15.98
C SER A 60 19.53 5.62 -15.03
N ASP A 61 18.35 5.24 -15.53
CA ASP A 61 17.10 5.22 -14.78
C ASP A 61 16.66 3.79 -14.43
N SER A 62 17.37 2.74 -14.89
CA SER A 62 16.92 1.36 -14.74
C SER A 62 16.93 0.87 -13.30
N GLU A 63 17.81 1.44 -12.46
CA GLU A 63 17.88 1.17 -11.03
C GLU A 63 16.85 1.97 -10.22
N LEU A 64 16.20 2.96 -10.84
CA LEU A 64 15.19 3.77 -10.19
C LEU A 64 13.82 3.09 -10.28
N ASN A 65 13.10 3.05 -9.16
CA ASN A 65 11.69 2.63 -9.12
C ASN A 65 10.79 3.78 -9.60
N ILE A 66 10.89 4.11 -10.88
CA ILE A 66 10.11 5.14 -11.56
C ILE A 66 9.44 4.61 -12.82
N ALA A 67 8.38 5.30 -13.24
CA ALA A 67 7.81 5.16 -14.58
C ALA A 67 7.99 6.48 -15.33
N ARG A 68 8.46 6.42 -16.58
CA ARG A 68 8.47 7.58 -17.47
C ARG A 68 7.20 7.55 -18.31
N ILE A 69 6.41 8.61 -18.25
CA ILE A 69 5.18 8.77 -19.07
C ILE A 69 5.31 10.01 -19.95
N ALA A 70 4.47 10.09 -20.97
CA ALA A 70 4.43 11.26 -21.85
C ALA A 70 4.28 12.55 -21.04
N ASN A 71 5.04 13.59 -21.41
CA ASN A 71 5.09 14.86 -20.68
C ASN A 71 3.73 15.58 -20.60
N MET A 72 2.76 15.24 -21.46
CA MET A 72 1.39 15.75 -21.37
C MET A 72 0.60 15.19 -20.19
N HIS A 73 0.97 14.02 -19.68
CA HIS A 73 0.35 13.36 -18.52
C HIS A 73 0.96 13.83 -17.19
N ILE A 74 2.02 14.64 -17.22
CA ILE A 74 2.67 15.19 -16.03
C ILE A 74 2.26 16.64 -15.82
N GLY A 75 1.69 16.91 -14.65
CA GLY A 75 1.34 18.26 -14.20
C GLY A 75 2.56 19.07 -13.77
N SER A 76 2.43 20.39 -13.84
CA SER A 76 3.46 21.32 -13.35
C SER A 76 3.76 21.09 -11.86
N SER A 77 5.03 21.17 -11.47
CA SER A 77 5.46 21.06 -10.06
C SER A 77 5.02 22.25 -9.21
N THR A 78 4.70 23.39 -9.81
CA THR A 78 4.30 24.61 -9.10
C THR A 78 2.78 24.71 -8.89
N GLY A 79 1.99 23.73 -9.36
CA GLY A 79 0.53 23.75 -9.31
C GLY A 79 -0.12 24.82 -10.22
N ARG A 80 0.67 25.76 -10.74
CA ARG A 80 0.29 26.76 -11.74
C ARG A 80 0.79 26.28 -13.11
N GLY A 81 -0.13 25.99 -14.03
CA GLY A 81 0.19 25.54 -15.39
C GLY A 81 -0.53 24.25 -15.81
N ARG A 82 0.14 23.44 -16.65
CA ARG A 82 -0.44 22.24 -17.29
C ARG A 82 -1.02 21.28 -16.24
N LYS A 83 -2.31 20.97 -16.37
CA LYS A 83 -2.98 19.90 -15.61
C LYS A 83 -2.72 18.58 -16.33
N GLY A 84 -1.82 17.76 -15.78
CA GLY A 84 -1.59 16.39 -16.24
C GLY A 84 -2.43 15.38 -15.45
N LEU A 85 -2.29 14.10 -15.78
CA LEU A 85 -2.86 12.98 -15.02
C LEU A 85 -2.36 12.94 -13.58
N VAL A 86 -1.08 13.28 -13.37
CA VAL A 86 -0.43 13.23 -12.06
C VAL A 86 0.60 14.36 -11.94
N GLY A 87 0.84 14.86 -10.72
CA GLY A 87 1.93 15.78 -10.45
C GLY A 87 3.31 15.16 -10.66
N ARG A 88 4.35 15.98 -10.81
CA ARG A 88 5.73 15.49 -10.95
C ARG A 88 6.15 14.67 -9.71
N LYS A 89 6.68 13.45 -9.92
CA LYS A 89 7.00 12.46 -8.85
C LYS A 89 5.79 11.94 -8.07
N GLY A 90 4.57 12.24 -8.53
CA GLY A 90 3.35 11.70 -7.94
C GLY A 90 3.25 10.19 -8.18
N LEU A 91 2.56 9.53 -7.26
CA LEU A 91 2.34 8.09 -7.33
C LEU A 91 1.25 7.80 -8.38
N ILE A 92 1.57 6.93 -9.33
CA ILE A 92 0.60 6.39 -10.27
C ILE A 92 0.36 4.93 -9.98
N LYS A 93 -0.83 4.48 -10.36
CA LYS A 93 -1.20 3.08 -10.40
C LYS A 93 -1.25 2.65 -11.86
N ILE A 94 -0.52 1.59 -12.16
CA ILE A 94 -0.51 0.91 -13.46
C ILE A 94 -1.23 -0.41 -13.26
N PHE A 95 -2.34 -0.59 -13.96
CA PHE A 95 -3.12 -1.82 -13.93
C PHE A 95 -3.04 -2.50 -15.30
N ASN A 96 -2.71 -3.78 -15.34
CA ASN A 96 -2.70 -4.57 -16.55
C ASN A 96 -4.03 -5.32 -16.68
N ALA A 97 -4.87 -4.94 -17.64
CA ALA A 97 -6.17 -5.55 -17.84
C ALA A 97 -6.09 -7.01 -18.35
N GLU A 98 -4.97 -7.42 -18.97
CA GLU A 98 -4.80 -8.77 -19.51
C GLU A 98 -4.68 -9.84 -18.42
N ASN A 99 -4.10 -9.49 -17.27
CA ASN A 99 -3.78 -10.44 -16.21
C ASN A 99 -4.20 -9.99 -14.80
N GLY A 100 -4.82 -8.81 -14.68
CA GLY A 100 -5.28 -8.23 -13.41
C GLY A 100 -4.16 -7.77 -12.47
N LYS A 101 -2.88 -7.83 -12.89
CA LYS A 101 -1.76 -7.38 -12.08
C LYS A 101 -1.68 -5.87 -12.05
N PHE A 102 -1.19 -5.33 -10.95
CA PHE A 102 -1.02 -3.90 -10.78
C PHE A 102 0.29 -3.57 -10.08
N LEU A 103 0.78 -2.37 -10.34
CA LEU A 103 1.97 -1.82 -9.73
C LEU A 103 1.75 -0.34 -9.46
N MET A 104 2.18 0.12 -8.28
CA MET A 104 2.21 1.54 -7.95
C MET A 104 3.66 2.01 -7.97
N ILE A 105 3.90 3.08 -8.70
CA ILE A 105 5.26 3.59 -8.92
C ILE A 105 5.23 5.09 -9.14
N ARG A 106 6.34 5.78 -8.87
CA ARG A 106 6.39 7.24 -9.04
C ARG A 106 6.53 7.59 -10.52
N ALA A 107 5.62 8.43 -11.01
CA ALA A 107 5.67 8.92 -12.38
C ALA A 107 6.63 10.11 -12.51
N GLN A 108 7.42 10.10 -13.58
CA GLN A 108 8.21 11.23 -14.00
C GLN A 108 8.03 11.50 -15.49
N GLY A 109 8.18 12.75 -15.89
CA GLY A 109 8.23 13.11 -17.31
C GLY A 109 9.52 12.60 -17.96
N VAL A 110 9.50 12.51 -19.30
CA VAL A 110 10.68 12.23 -20.11
C VAL A 110 11.60 13.44 -20.07
N PRO A 111 12.91 13.27 -19.80
CA PRO A 111 13.86 14.38 -19.90
C PRO A 111 13.80 14.97 -21.32
N THR A 112 13.76 16.30 -21.41
CA THR A 112 13.85 17.01 -22.70
C THR A 112 15.31 17.28 -22.99
N ARG A 113 16.02 16.31 -23.56
CA ARG A 113 17.37 16.48 -24.12
C ARG A 113 17.33 16.44 -25.65
N PRO A 114 18.18 17.20 -26.35
CA PRO A 114 18.32 17.09 -27.80
C PRO A 114 18.64 15.65 -28.22
N GLY A 115 17.87 15.10 -29.17
CA GLY A 115 18.05 13.73 -29.66
C GLY A 115 17.38 12.62 -28.84
N GLU A 116 16.76 12.95 -27.69
CA GLU A 116 16.09 11.95 -26.85
C GLU A 116 14.67 11.65 -27.37
N LYS A 117 14.39 10.37 -27.65
CA LYS A 117 13.10 9.92 -28.19
C LYS A 117 12.00 10.20 -27.16
N GLN A 118 11.05 11.05 -27.54
CA GLN A 118 9.89 11.33 -26.70
C GLN A 118 8.99 10.08 -26.60
N ILE A 119 8.42 9.85 -25.42
CA ILE A 119 7.42 8.80 -25.23
C ILE A 119 6.10 9.28 -25.85
N PRO A 120 5.45 8.49 -26.72
CA PRO A 120 4.16 8.85 -27.30
C PRO A 120 3.06 8.88 -26.24
N ARG A 121 1.91 9.49 -26.56
CA ARG A 121 0.79 9.67 -25.61
C ARG A 121 0.29 8.36 -25.01
N ASP A 122 0.32 7.29 -25.80
CA ASP A 122 -0.09 5.92 -25.47
C ASP A 122 1.09 5.06 -24.97
N GLY A 123 2.20 5.69 -24.58
CA GLY A 123 3.43 5.04 -24.16
C GLY A 123 3.79 5.23 -22.69
N ILE A 124 4.48 4.24 -22.14
CA ILE A 124 5.16 4.28 -20.85
C ILE A 124 6.55 3.64 -20.98
N SER A 125 7.55 4.12 -20.22
CA SER A 125 8.79 3.38 -20.02
C SER A 125 8.93 2.87 -18.60
N LEU A 126 9.28 1.59 -18.47
CA LEU A 126 9.41 0.86 -17.21
C LEU A 126 10.76 0.12 -17.14
N ASN A 127 11.28 -0.08 -15.93
CA ASN A 127 12.41 -0.98 -15.72
C ASN A 127 11.96 -2.45 -15.80
N TYR A 128 12.94 -3.35 -15.78
CA TYR A 128 12.70 -4.79 -15.88
C TYR A 128 11.82 -5.32 -14.73
N ASP A 129 12.08 -4.88 -13.50
CA ASP A 129 11.32 -5.35 -12.33
C ASP A 129 9.86 -4.89 -12.36
N ALA A 130 9.58 -3.67 -12.82
CA ALA A 130 8.22 -3.19 -13.00
C ALA A 130 7.48 -3.96 -14.10
N LYS A 131 8.13 -4.25 -15.24
CA LYS A 131 7.56 -5.11 -16.30
C LYS A 131 7.22 -6.50 -15.75
N LYS A 132 8.13 -7.09 -14.98
CA LYS A 132 7.94 -8.40 -14.32
C LYS A 132 6.77 -8.37 -13.33
N ALA A 133 6.66 -7.33 -12.50
CA ALA A 133 5.57 -7.17 -11.55
C ALA A 133 4.20 -7.03 -12.24
N LEU A 134 4.14 -6.33 -13.37
CA LEU A 134 2.94 -6.21 -14.20
C LEU A 134 2.66 -7.44 -15.08
N GLY A 135 3.54 -8.44 -15.06
CA GLY A 135 3.44 -9.64 -15.90
C GLY A 135 3.56 -9.37 -17.39
N ILE A 136 4.28 -8.30 -17.77
CA ILE A 136 4.56 -7.97 -19.17
C ILE A 136 5.75 -8.82 -19.65
N PRO A 137 5.60 -9.62 -20.71
CA PRO A 137 6.70 -10.38 -21.31
C PRO A 137 7.86 -9.47 -21.72
N LYS A 138 9.10 -9.96 -21.59
CA LYS A 138 10.33 -9.19 -21.85
C LYS A 138 10.35 -8.52 -23.24
N ASN A 139 9.77 -9.19 -24.25
CA ASN A 139 9.80 -8.76 -25.64
C ASN A 139 8.49 -8.07 -26.11
N GLN A 140 7.47 -7.96 -25.24
CA GLN A 140 6.21 -7.33 -25.59
C GLN A 140 6.29 -5.83 -25.28
N GLU A 141 6.34 -5.02 -26.34
CA GLU A 141 6.40 -3.55 -26.23
C GLU A 141 5.16 -2.85 -26.80
N VAL A 142 4.28 -3.59 -27.47
CA VAL A 142 3.08 -3.08 -28.16
C VAL A 142 1.85 -3.90 -27.81
N ASP A 143 0.67 -3.38 -28.15
CA ASP A 143 -0.66 -4.00 -27.95
C ASP A 143 -0.98 -4.36 -26.51
N LEU A 144 -0.41 -3.62 -25.56
CA LEU A 144 -0.69 -3.81 -24.13
C LEU A 144 -2.02 -3.18 -23.74
N GLN A 145 -2.72 -3.77 -22.78
CA GLN A 145 -3.91 -3.16 -22.17
C GLN A 145 -3.61 -2.59 -20.78
N LEU A 146 -2.68 -1.64 -20.72
CA LEU A 146 -2.33 -0.98 -19.47
C LEU A 146 -3.24 0.23 -19.21
N HIS A 147 -3.72 0.35 -17.98
CA HIS A 147 -4.47 1.50 -17.51
C HIS A 147 -3.67 2.23 -16.44
N ILE A 148 -3.39 3.50 -16.70
CA ILE A 148 -2.60 4.33 -15.80
C ILE A 148 -3.46 5.44 -15.24
N GLY A 149 -3.47 5.58 -13.91
CA GLY A 149 -4.16 6.65 -13.21
C GLY A 149 -3.42 7.13 -11.97
N PRO A 150 -3.83 8.27 -11.38
CA PRO A 150 -3.32 8.67 -10.08
C PRO A 150 -3.70 7.63 -9.03
N ALA A 151 -2.77 7.33 -8.12
CA ALA A 151 -3.04 6.46 -6.98
C ALA A 151 -3.96 7.19 -5.98
N ASN A 152 -5.09 6.56 -5.64
CA ASN A 152 -6.00 7.10 -4.62
C ASN A 152 -5.41 6.94 -3.21
N VAL A 153 -6.12 7.39 -2.17
CA VAL A 153 -5.62 7.32 -0.79
C VAL A 153 -5.35 5.87 -0.35
N GLY A 154 -6.23 4.93 -0.67
CA GLY A 154 -6.03 3.51 -0.33
C GLY A 154 -4.86 2.87 -1.08
N ASP A 155 -4.66 3.24 -2.34
CA ASP A 155 -3.52 2.84 -3.16
C ASP A 155 -2.21 3.38 -2.56
N GLN A 156 -2.19 4.64 -2.12
CA GLN A 156 -1.02 5.22 -1.47
C GLN A 156 -0.63 4.49 -0.19
N GLU A 157 -1.61 4.14 0.66
CA GLU A 157 -1.37 3.33 1.86
C GLU A 157 -0.83 1.94 1.52
N PHE A 158 -1.43 1.27 0.53
CA PHE A 158 -0.94 -0.04 0.07
C PHE A 158 0.50 0.03 -0.46
N TYR A 159 0.82 1.06 -1.25
CA TYR A 159 2.17 1.31 -1.72
C TYR A 159 3.13 1.48 -0.55
N HIS A 160 2.83 2.38 0.40
CA HIS A 160 3.70 2.66 1.53
C HIS A 160 3.93 1.44 2.43
N MET A 161 2.96 0.53 2.49
CA MET A 161 3.08 -0.66 3.32
C MET A 161 3.85 -1.81 2.64
N TYR A 162 3.71 -1.98 1.32
CA TYR A 162 4.20 -3.19 0.65
C TYR A 162 5.13 -2.96 -0.53
N GLN A 163 5.00 -1.86 -1.26
CA GLN A 163 5.71 -1.61 -2.52
C GLN A 163 6.76 -0.51 -2.43
N ASP A 164 6.74 0.30 -1.37
CA ASP A 164 7.71 1.38 -1.17
C ASP A 164 9.11 0.80 -1.06
N PRO A 165 10.11 1.24 -1.86
CA PRO A 165 11.44 0.66 -1.83
C PRO A 165 12.12 0.77 -0.46
N ASP A 166 11.79 1.83 0.28
CA ASP A 166 12.33 2.09 1.61
C ASP A 166 11.73 1.13 2.66
N GLN A 167 12.58 0.27 3.20
CA GLN A 167 12.20 -0.70 4.22
C GLN A 167 11.74 -0.03 5.52
N SER A 168 12.31 1.12 5.88
CA SER A 168 11.96 1.82 7.11
C SER A 168 10.51 2.34 7.06
N SER A 169 10.12 2.94 5.92
CA SER A 169 8.75 3.35 5.60
C SER A 169 7.76 2.20 5.78
N ARG A 170 8.05 1.03 5.19
CA ARG A 170 7.20 -0.16 5.30
C ARG A 170 7.06 -0.64 6.75
N THR A 171 8.16 -0.69 7.51
CA THR A 171 8.15 -1.13 8.91
C THR A 171 7.36 -0.18 9.82
N ALA A 172 7.46 1.14 9.60
CA ALA A 172 6.72 2.13 10.38
C ALA A 172 5.19 2.01 10.15
N ARG A 173 4.77 1.78 8.90
CA ARG A 173 3.35 1.58 8.55
C ARG A 173 2.81 0.25 9.08
N ALA A 174 3.60 -0.82 9.04
CA ALA A 174 3.24 -2.09 9.66
C ALA A 174 3.03 -1.94 11.18
N LEU A 175 3.89 -1.18 11.87
CA LEU A 175 3.72 -0.86 13.29
C LEU A 175 2.39 -0.14 13.58
N GLY A 176 2.01 0.81 12.72
CA GLY A 176 0.71 1.49 12.82
C GLY A 176 -0.47 0.53 12.81
N TRP A 177 -0.44 -0.47 11.93
CA TRP A 177 -1.47 -1.53 11.89
C TRP A 177 -1.47 -2.41 13.14
N TYR A 178 -0.29 -2.78 13.64
CA TYR A 178 -0.18 -3.53 14.88
C TYR A 178 -0.73 -2.77 16.08
N LEU A 179 -0.47 -1.46 16.16
CA LEU A 179 -1.05 -0.59 17.19
C LEU A 179 -2.58 -0.46 17.05
N ALA A 180 -3.10 -0.34 15.83
CA ALA A 180 -4.53 -0.28 15.58
C ALA A 180 -5.24 -1.58 15.99
N ILE A 181 -4.67 -2.75 15.63
CA ILE A 181 -5.19 -4.06 16.05
C ILE A 181 -5.13 -4.18 17.59
N GLY A 182 -4.01 -3.80 18.21
CA GLY A 182 -3.87 -3.80 19.66
C GLY A 182 -4.92 -2.92 20.35
N GLY A 183 -5.14 -1.71 19.84
CA GLY A 183 -6.17 -0.79 20.33
C GLY A 183 -7.59 -1.34 20.19
N PHE A 184 -7.91 -1.95 19.04
CA PHE A 184 -9.21 -2.59 18.81
C PHE A 184 -9.46 -3.74 19.78
N VAL A 185 -8.50 -4.66 19.92
CA VAL A 185 -8.61 -5.80 20.85
C VAL A 185 -8.73 -5.32 22.29
N TYR A 186 -7.95 -4.32 22.70
CA TYR A 186 -8.07 -3.73 24.03
C TYR A 186 -9.45 -3.12 24.27
N GLY A 187 -10.00 -2.40 23.30
CA GLY A 187 -11.36 -1.85 23.37
C GLY A 187 -12.43 -2.94 23.51
N VAL A 188 -12.32 -4.04 22.76
CA VAL A 188 -13.23 -5.19 22.87
C VAL A 188 -13.15 -5.83 24.26
N LEU A 189 -11.94 -5.98 24.82
CA LEU A 189 -11.76 -6.52 26.17
C LEU A 189 -12.38 -5.62 27.24
N GLN A 190 -12.20 -4.30 27.14
CA GLN A 190 -12.81 -3.34 28.06
C GLN A 190 -14.35 -3.37 27.99
N LEU A 191 -14.90 -3.47 26.78
CA LEU A 191 -16.35 -3.61 26.60
C LEU A 191 -16.87 -4.91 27.24
N ALA A 192 -16.17 -6.03 27.05
CA ALA A 192 -16.54 -7.30 27.66
C ALA A 192 -16.50 -7.23 29.19
N LEU A 193 -15.47 -6.60 29.77
CA LEU A 193 -15.37 -6.37 31.22
C LEU A 193 -16.54 -5.52 31.73
N GLY A 194 -16.86 -4.42 31.05
CA GLY A 194 -18.00 -3.57 31.41
C GLY A 194 -19.35 -4.30 31.33
N CYS A 195 -19.55 -5.19 30.35
CA CYS A 195 -20.74 -6.04 30.28
C CYS A 195 -20.83 -7.03 31.45
N VAL A 196 -19.71 -7.61 31.88
CA VAL A 196 -19.65 -8.52 33.04
C VAL A 196 -19.96 -7.76 34.33
N GLU A 197 -19.37 -6.58 34.53
CA GLU A 197 -19.65 -5.72 35.69
C GLU A 197 -21.12 -5.32 35.76
N ALA A 198 -21.70 -4.91 34.63
CA ALA A 198 -23.12 -4.56 34.54
C ALA A 198 -24.04 -5.76 34.84
N PHE A 199 -23.70 -6.95 34.33
CA PHE A 199 -24.46 -8.17 34.62
C PHE A 199 -24.43 -8.53 36.11
N ILE A 200 -23.25 -8.43 36.75
CA ILE A 200 -23.11 -8.67 38.20
C ILE A 200 -23.97 -7.68 38.99
N ALA A 201 -23.95 -6.39 38.63
CA ALA A 201 -24.74 -5.36 39.30
C ALA A 201 -26.26 -5.47 39.11
N VAL A 202 -26.72 -6.19 38.07
CA VAL A 202 -28.15 -6.49 37.85
C VAL A 202 -28.58 -7.75 38.58
N MET A 203 -27.68 -8.72 38.75
CA MET A 203 -27.97 -10.03 39.36
C MET A 203 -27.79 -10.05 40.88
N PHE A 204 -27.02 -9.12 41.45
CA PHE A 204 -26.73 -8.98 42.88
C PHE A 204 -26.96 -7.53 43.34
#